data_AF-A0A437LHL4-F1
#
_entry.id   AF-A0A437LHL4-F1
#
_cell.length_a   1.000
_cell.length_b   1.000
_cell.length_c   1.000
_cell.angle_alpha   90.00
_cell.angle_beta   90.00
_cell.angle_gamma   90.00
#
_symmetry.space_group_name_H-M   'P 1'
#
loop_
_entity.id
_entity.type
_entity.pdbx_description
1 polymer ?
#
loop_
_entity_poly.entity_id
_entity_poly.type
_entity_poly.pdbx_seq_one_letter_code
_entity_poly.pdbx_strand_id
1 'polypeptide(L)'
;MSMSLVVTWAGTAVPTREAWQQALDAAGMPAQLGEVGDLAQHTGFWPVTWQGRPSGFEWQWGPADATLGGPAGGSTALLVAQGDNAPSALAAAATLSRLMNGPLEDPQSGDTLEPDEALAWAWAQIAACQKARADGSDAECANDPGLGRGGRWLVGLLALALAAVALTLLLR
;
A
#
# COMPACT_ATOMS: atom_id res chain seq x y z
N MET A 1 -12.90 6.65 -9.44
CA MET A 1 -12.71 5.22 -9.72
C MET A 1 -12.58 4.38 -8.46
N SER A 2 -12.65 3.05 -8.60
CA SER A 2 -12.28 2.06 -7.57
C SER A 2 -10.85 1.58 -7.83
N MET A 3 -10.10 1.32 -6.77
CA MET A 3 -8.80 0.66 -6.79
C MET A 3 -8.85 -0.63 -5.99
N SER A 4 -8.09 -1.63 -6.42
CA SER A 4 -7.97 -2.92 -5.75
C SER A 4 -6.50 -3.25 -5.60
N LEU A 5 -6.08 -3.70 -4.42
CA LEU A 5 -4.72 -4.12 -4.13
C LEU A 5 -4.77 -5.51 -3.51
N VAL A 6 -3.89 -6.39 -3.96
CA VAL A 6 -3.79 -7.76 -3.46
C VAL A 6 -2.45 -7.93 -2.77
N VAL A 7 -2.45 -8.47 -1.56
CA VAL A 7 -1.22 -8.82 -0.84
C VAL A 7 -1.24 -10.31 -0.59
N THR A 8 -0.18 -11.02 -1.00
CA THR A 8 -0.05 -12.47 -0.76
C THR A 8 1.14 -12.73 0.15
N TRP A 9 1.07 -13.73 1.02
CA TRP A 9 2.18 -14.12 1.89
C TRP A 9 2.18 -15.61 2.22
N ALA A 10 3.30 -16.10 2.75
CA ALA A 10 3.45 -17.48 3.18
C ALA A 10 2.82 -17.72 4.55
N GLY A 11 2.16 -18.86 4.72
CA GLY A 11 1.47 -19.24 5.96
C GLY A 11 0.05 -18.69 6.06
N THR A 12 -0.64 -19.03 7.16
CA THR A 12 -2.06 -18.75 7.36
C THR A 12 -2.35 -17.74 8.48
N ALA A 13 -1.29 -17.12 9.02
CA ALA A 13 -1.43 -16.14 10.10
C ALA A 13 -1.87 -14.79 9.53
N VAL A 14 -2.89 -14.21 10.14
CA VAL A 14 -3.34 -12.83 9.89
C VAL A 14 -2.66 -11.92 10.91
N PRO A 15 -2.14 -10.74 10.53
CA PRO A 15 -1.57 -9.83 11.52
C PRO A 15 -2.65 -9.35 12.50
N THR A 16 -2.25 -9.01 13.73
CA THR A 16 -3.17 -8.27 14.60
C THR A 16 -3.29 -6.84 14.12
N ARG A 17 -4.40 -6.18 14.45
CA ARG A 17 -4.58 -4.74 14.18
C ARG A 17 -3.44 -3.92 14.78
N GLU A 18 -3.02 -4.23 16.00
CA GLU A 18 -1.95 -3.52 16.70
C GLU A 18 -0.61 -3.65 15.96
N ALA A 19 -0.28 -4.85 15.48
CA ALA A 19 0.94 -5.06 14.71
C ALA A 19 0.91 -4.31 13.38
N TRP A 20 -0.26 -4.27 12.73
CA TRP A 20 -0.44 -3.51 11.49
C TRP A 20 -0.37 -1.99 11.73
N GLN A 21 -0.99 -1.49 12.80
CA GLN A 21 -0.87 -0.09 13.19
C GLN A 21 0.59 0.29 13.48
N GLN A 22 1.33 -0.55 14.21
CA GLN A 22 2.76 -0.33 14.46
C GLN A 22 3.58 -0.29 13.16
N ALA A 23 3.24 -1.11 12.17
CA ALA A 23 3.89 -1.08 10.86
C ALA A 23 3.58 0.21 10.08
N LEU A 24 2.35 0.73 10.16
CA LEU A 24 1.98 2.04 9.62
C LEU A 24 2.76 3.17 10.29
N ASP A 25 2.82 3.16 11.62
CA ASP A 25 3.54 4.17 12.41
C ASP A 25 5.04 4.15 12.09
N ALA A 26 5.65 2.96 12.03
CA ALA A 26 7.06 2.78 11.68
C ALA A 26 7.39 3.22 10.25
N ALA A 27 6.43 3.14 9.33
CA ALA A 27 6.54 3.64 7.97
C ALA A 27 6.28 5.15 7.84
N GLY A 28 5.91 5.83 8.93
CA GLY A 28 5.53 7.25 8.92
C GLY A 28 4.23 7.55 8.17
N MET A 29 3.39 6.53 7.95
CA MET A 29 2.12 6.67 7.23
C MET A 29 1.08 7.31 8.16
N PRO A 30 0.44 8.45 7.80
CA PRO A 30 -0.51 9.14 8.66
C PRO A 30 -1.91 8.47 8.64
N ALA A 31 -1.95 7.15 8.84
CA ALA A 31 -3.16 6.34 8.90
C ALA A 31 -3.37 5.79 10.32
N GLN A 32 -4.61 5.83 10.79
CA GLN A 32 -5.03 5.19 12.04
C GLN A 32 -6.12 4.18 11.74
N LEU A 33 -5.84 2.90 11.94
CA LEU A 33 -6.79 1.81 11.76
C LEU A 33 -7.87 1.90 12.84
N GLY A 34 -9.13 1.95 12.42
CA GLY A 34 -10.26 1.84 13.32
C GLY A 34 -10.33 0.47 13.98
N GLU A 35 -11.09 0.40 15.07
CA GLU A 35 -11.37 -0.88 15.72
C GLU A 35 -12.20 -1.78 14.81
N VAL A 36 -11.76 -3.02 14.69
CA VAL A 36 -12.52 -4.13 14.13
C VAL A 36 -12.46 -5.27 15.14
N GLY A 37 -13.35 -6.26 15.01
CA GLY A 37 -13.28 -7.46 15.82
C GLY A 37 -12.04 -8.31 15.49
N ASP A 38 -12.17 -9.62 15.64
CA ASP A 38 -11.13 -10.54 15.18
C ASP A 38 -10.88 -10.35 13.68
N LEU A 39 -9.67 -9.89 13.32
CA LEU A 39 -9.33 -9.60 11.93
C LEU A 39 -9.38 -10.86 11.05
N ALA A 40 -9.12 -12.04 11.63
CA ALA A 40 -9.26 -13.31 10.93
C ALA A 40 -10.72 -13.64 10.58
N GLN A 41 -11.69 -13.01 11.24
CA GLN A 41 -13.12 -13.20 10.98
C GLN A 41 -13.75 -11.98 10.29
N HIS A 42 -13.04 -10.86 10.24
CA HIS A 42 -13.54 -9.63 9.66
C HIS A 42 -13.50 -9.69 8.13
N THR A 43 -14.59 -9.25 7.52
CA THR A 43 -14.73 -8.99 6.09
C THR A 43 -15.64 -7.78 5.92
N GLY A 44 -15.38 -6.98 4.90
CA GLY A 44 -16.12 -5.76 4.59
C GLY A 44 -15.37 -4.48 4.95
N PHE A 45 -16.11 -3.40 5.13
CA PHE A 45 -15.52 -2.07 5.29
C PHE A 45 -14.76 -1.92 6.62
N TRP A 46 -13.49 -1.57 6.52
CA TRP A 46 -12.63 -1.21 7.64
C TRP A 46 -12.46 0.31 7.70
N PRO A 47 -12.99 0.99 8.73
CA PRO A 47 -12.79 2.43 8.90
C PRO A 47 -11.34 2.77 9.23
N VAL A 48 -10.82 3.83 8.60
CA VAL A 48 -9.47 4.35 8.84
C VAL A 48 -9.54 5.87 8.96
N THR A 49 -8.69 6.48 9.79
CA THR A 49 -8.48 7.93 9.75
C THR A 49 -7.20 8.22 8.98
N TRP A 50 -7.30 8.96 7.87
CA TRP A 50 -6.16 9.39 7.05
C TRP A 50 -5.93 10.89 7.24
N GLN A 51 -4.77 11.27 7.79
CA GLN A 51 -4.42 12.68 8.07
C GLN A 51 -5.52 13.40 8.88
N GLY A 52 -6.10 12.71 9.87
CA GLY A 52 -7.18 13.26 10.71
C GLY A 52 -8.57 13.30 10.05
N ARG A 53 -8.72 12.79 8.82
CA ARG A 53 -10.00 12.74 8.10
C ARG A 53 -10.55 11.32 8.02
N PRO A 54 -11.88 11.12 8.12
CA PRO A 54 -12.48 9.80 7.91
C PRO A 54 -12.17 9.24 6.52
N SER A 55 -11.82 7.95 6.48
CA SER A 55 -11.49 7.18 5.28
C SER A 55 -11.73 5.68 5.56
N GLY A 56 -11.23 4.79 4.71
CA GLY A 56 -11.31 3.34 4.91
C GLY A 56 -11.27 2.56 3.61
N PHE A 57 -11.32 1.25 3.71
CA PHE A 57 -11.29 0.34 2.56
C PHE A 57 -12.07 -0.93 2.88
N GLU A 58 -12.56 -1.61 1.84
CA GLU A 58 -13.10 -2.96 1.98
C GLU A 58 -11.94 -3.94 2.17
N TRP A 59 -12.04 -4.79 3.19
CA TRP A 59 -11.08 -5.82 3.53
C TRP A 59 -11.69 -7.20 3.26
N GLN A 60 -10.94 -8.04 2.56
CA GLN A 60 -11.23 -9.46 2.43
C GLN A 60 -9.91 -10.22 2.56
N TRP A 61 -9.93 -11.38 3.21
CA TRP A 61 -8.76 -12.25 3.28
C TRP A 61 -9.17 -13.71 3.23
N GLY A 62 -8.24 -14.57 2.85
CA GLY A 62 -8.44 -16.00 2.85
C GLY A 62 -7.16 -16.77 2.51
N PRO A 63 -7.26 -18.11 2.41
CA PRO A 63 -6.18 -18.92 1.87
C PRO A 63 -5.81 -18.48 0.46
N ALA A 64 -4.52 -18.52 0.14
CA ALA A 64 -4.06 -18.36 -1.24
C ALA A 64 -4.65 -19.50 -2.07
N ASP A 65 -5.37 -19.16 -3.13
CA ASP A 65 -6.00 -20.12 -4.03
C ASP A 65 -5.73 -19.75 -5.50
N ALA A 66 -6.20 -20.60 -6.42
CA ALA A 66 -6.00 -20.39 -7.85
C ALA A 66 -6.67 -19.11 -8.39
N THR A 67 -7.61 -18.52 -7.65
CA THR A 67 -8.40 -17.36 -8.08
C THR A 67 -7.72 -16.06 -7.67
N LEU A 68 -7.20 -16.01 -6.43
CA LEU A 68 -6.55 -14.83 -5.86
C LEU A 68 -5.03 -14.84 -6.03
N GLY A 69 -4.45 -15.98 -6.43
CA GLY A 69 -3.01 -16.16 -6.57
C GLY A 69 -2.31 -16.37 -5.22
N GLY A 70 -0.98 -16.34 -5.25
CA GLY A 70 -0.12 -16.52 -4.08
C GLY A 70 0.51 -17.92 -3.95
N PRO A 71 1.42 -18.10 -2.97
CA PRO A 71 2.11 -19.36 -2.76
C PRO A 71 1.18 -20.44 -2.19
N ALA A 72 1.39 -21.70 -2.60
CA ALA A 72 0.62 -22.82 -2.06
C ALA A 72 0.74 -22.91 -0.52
N GLY A 73 -0.41 -22.99 0.17
CA GLY A 73 -0.46 -22.97 1.64
C GLY A 73 -0.25 -21.58 2.27
N GLY A 74 -0.26 -20.52 1.46
CA GLY A 74 -0.22 -19.14 1.91
C GLY A 74 -1.59 -18.53 2.17
N SER A 75 -1.59 -17.22 2.32
CA SER A 75 -2.78 -16.38 2.48
C SER A 75 -2.73 -15.20 1.53
N THR A 76 -3.92 -14.69 1.21
CA THR A 76 -4.13 -13.55 0.34
C THR A 76 -5.12 -12.59 0.99
N ALA A 77 -4.82 -11.29 0.92
CA ALA A 77 -5.72 -10.21 1.30
C ALA A 77 -6.01 -9.32 0.09
N LEU A 78 -7.27 -8.93 -0.04
CA LEU A 78 -7.77 -7.96 -1.01
C LEU A 78 -8.22 -6.71 -0.27
N LEU A 79 -7.66 -5.56 -0.67
CA LEU A 79 -8.04 -4.24 -0.19
C LEU A 79 -8.66 -3.46 -1.35
N VAL A 80 -9.90 -2.98 -1.18
CA VAL A 80 -10.59 -2.19 -2.21
C VAL A 80 -10.95 -0.81 -1.66
N ALA A 81 -10.57 0.25 -2.37
CA ALA A 81 -10.95 1.62 -2.01
C ALA A 81 -11.56 2.35 -3.20
N GLN A 82 -12.38 3.35 -2.91
CA GLN A 82 -13.04 4.17 -3.92
C GLN A 82 -12.80 5.66 -3.65
N GLY A 83 -12.58 6.42 -4.73
CA GLY A 83 -12.47 7.87 -4.68
C GLY A 83 -11.44 8.34 -3.65
N ASP A 84 -11.91 9.07 -2.64
CA ASP A 84 -11.02 9.74 -1.69
C ASP A 84 -10.31 8.82 -0.70
N ASN A 85 -10.70 7.55 -0.68
CA ASN A 85 -10.16 6.53 0.20
C ASN A 85 -8.86 5.89 -0.28
N ALA A 86 -8.48 6.11 -1.53
CA ALA A 86 -7.31 5.50 -2.15
C ALA A 86 -6.01 5.61 -1.30
N PRO A 87 -5.66 6.78 -0.71
CA PRO A 87 -4.46 6.89 0.12
C PRO A 87 -4.43 5.93 1.32
N SER A 88 -5.58 5.69 1.95
CA SER A 88 -5.67 4.79 3.11
C SER A 88 -5.44 3.33 2.71
N ALA A 89 -6.00 2.88 1.58
CA ALA A 89 -5.79 1.54 1.05
C ALA A 89 -4.34 1.32 0.59
N LEU A 90 -3.74 2.31 -0.10
CA LEU A 90 -2.33 2.25 -0.51
C LEU A 90 -1.40 2.08 0.68
N ALA A 91 -1.58 2.91 1.71
CA ALA A 91 -0.77 2.83 2.93
C ALA A 91 -0.97 1.49 3.65
N ALA A 92 -2.22 1.04 3.78
CA ALA A 92 -2.54 -0.22 4.44
C ALA A 92 -1.95 -1.42 3.69
N ALA A 93 -2.18 -1.53 2.38
CA ALA A 93 -1.70 -2.65 1.57
C ALA A 93 -0.16 -2.72 1.53
N ALA A 94 0.52 -1.58 1.33
CA ALA A 94 1.98 -1.57 1.26
C ALA A 94 2.64 -1.91 2.61
N THR A 95 2.05 -1.46 3.71
CA THR A 95 2.55 -1.83 5.05
C THR A 95 2.23 -3.26 5.42
N LEU A 96 1.09 -3.81 4.98
CA LEU A 96 0.76 -5.22 5.11
C LEU A 96 1.75 -6.10 4.35
N SER A 97 2.05 -5.73 3.10
CA SER A 97 3.06 -6.40 2.26
C SER A 97 4.40 -6.49 2.97
N ARG A 98 4.86 -5.39 3.58
CA ARG A 98 6.10 -5.36 4.38
C ARG A 98 6.01 -6.15 5.67
N LEU A 99 4.90 -6.03 6.41
CA LEU A 99 4.69 -6.73 7.68
C LEU A 99 4.68 -8.25 7.50
N MET A 100 4.06 -8.73 6.42
CA MET A 100 3.91 -10.16 6.13
C MET A 100 5.01 -10.70 5.21
N ASN A 101 5.96 -9.85 4.82
CA ASN A 101 7.04 -10.18 3.88
C ASN A 101 6.51 -10.87 2.61
N GLY A 102 5.49 -10.25 2.02
CA GLY A 102 4.74 -10.79 0.89
C GLY A 102 4.52 -9.73 -0.19
N PRO A 103 4.50 -10.10 -1.48
CA PRO A 103 4.40 -9.11 -2.55
C PRO A 103 3.03 -8.41 -2.55
N LEU A 104 3.03 -7.17 -3.04
CA LEU A 104 1.82 -6.40 -3.36
C LEU A 104 1.59 -6.43 -4.86
N GLU A 105 0.39 -6.86 -5.27
CA GLU A 105 -0.06 -6.86 -6.64
C GLU A 105 -1.08 -5.75 -6.84
N ASP A 106 -0.93 -5.02 -7.95
CA ASP A 106 -1.94 -4.11 -8.49
C ASP A 106 -2.58 -4.79 -9.71
N PRO A 107 -3.79 -5.38 -9.57
CA PRO A 107 -4.46 -6.07 -10.66
C PRO A 107 -4.82 -5.16 -11.85
N GLN A 108 -4.86 -3.84 -11.66
CA GLN A 108 -5.21 -2.89 -12.73
C GLN A 108 -4.04 -2.69 -13.70
N SER A 109 -2.81 -2.63 -13.18
CA SER A 109 -1.60 -2.56 -13.99
C SER A 109 -1.01 -3.93 -14.34
N GLY A 110 -1.34 -4.97 -13.55
CA GLY A 110 -0.73 -6.29 -13.63
C GLY A 110 0.72 -6.30 -13.11
N ASP A 111 1.11 -5.28 -12.34
CA ASP A 111 2.43 -5.21 -11.72
C ASP A 111 2.42 -5.83 -10.31
N THR A 112 3.53 -6.51 -9.99
CA THR A 112 3.83 -7.06 -8.67
C THR A 112 5.04 -6.33 -8.10
N LEU A 113 4.92 -5.89 -6.85
CA LEU A 113 5.91 -5.10 -6.13
C LEU A 113 6.41 -5.88 -4.91
N GLU A 114 7.74 -5.95 -4.77
CA GLU A 114 8.37 -6.47 -3.56
C GLU A 114 8.08 -5.55 -2.36
N PRO A 115 8.15 -6.04 -1.11
CA PRO A 115 7.59 -5.31 0.03
C PRO A 115 8.14 -3.88 0.24
N ASP A 116 9.45 -3.67 0.13
CA ASP A 116 10.04 -2.34 0.26
C ASP A 116 9.73 -1.45 -0.96
N GLU A 117 9.61 -2.05 -2.15
CA GLU A 117 9.20 -1.33 -3.36
C GLU A 117 7.74 -0.89 -3.30
N ALA A 118 6.86 -1.74 -2.75
CA ALA A 118 5.45 -1.45 -2.54
C ALA A 118 5.26 -0.23 -1.63
N LEU A 119 6.08 -0.11 -0.58
CA LEU A 119 6.03 1.03 0.32
C LEU A 119 6.48 2.34 -0.35
N ALA A 120 7.58 2.29 -1.09
CA ALA A 120 8.07 3.46 -1.85
C ALA A 120 7.06 3.89 -2.93
N TRP A 121 6.49 2.92 -3.63
CA TRP A 121 5.45 3.14 -4.64
C TRP A 121 4.19 3.76 -4.03
N ALA A 122 3.69 3.23 -2.91
CA ALA A 122 2.51 3.77 -2.23
C ALA A 122 2.69 5.25 -1.85
N TRP A 123 3.85 5.63 -1.30
CA TRP A 123 4.17 7.04 -1.03
C TRP A 123 4.13 7.91 -2.28
N ALA A 124 4.70 7.44 -3.38
CA ALA A 124 4.70 8.18 -4.65
C ALA A 124 3.26 8.38 -5.17
N GLN A 125 2.41 7.35 -5.12
CA GLN A 125 1.00 7.44 -5.50
C GLN A 125 0.24 8.43 -4.60
N ILE A 126 0.43 8.34 -3.28
CA ILE A 126 -0.17 9.24 -2.30
C ILE A 126 0.26 10.70 -2.51
N ALA A 127 1.53 10.93 -2.85
CA ALA A 127 2.02 12.28 -3.14
C ALA A 127 1.42 12.83 -4.45
N ALA A 128 1.32 12.01 -5.49
CA ALA A 128 0.71 12.37 -6.76
C ALA A 128 -0.79 12.72 -6.58
N CYS A 129 -1.53 11.88 -5.85
CA CYS A 129 -2.88 12.13 -5.35
C CYS A 129 -3.05 13.51 -4.71
N GLN A 130 -2.19 13.82 -3.74
CA GLN A 130 -2.29 15.06 -2.98
C GLN A 130 -1.99 16.28 -3.86
N LYS A 131 -1.00 16.15 -4.74
CA LYS A 131 -0.66 17.18 -5.71
C LYS A 131 -1.81 17.46 -6.67
N ALA A 132 -2.40 16.42 -7.27
CA ALA A 132 -3.55 16.54 -8.16
C ALA A 132 -4.70 17.33 -7.52
N ARG A 133 -5.04 17.00 -6.27
CA ARG A 133 -6.07 17.71 -5.49
C ARG A 133 -5.70 19.17 -5.21
N ALA A 134 -4.46 19.44 -4.85
CA ALA A 134 -4.00 20.79 -4.58
C ALA A 134 -4.07 21.69 -5.84
N ASP A 135 -3.84 21.09 -7.01
CA ASP A 135 -3.93 21.77 -8.31
C ASP A 135 -5.39 21.93 -8.79
N GLY A 136 -6.39 21.51 -8.00
CA GLY A 136 -7.81 21.55 -8.36
C GLY A 136 -8.17 20.61 -9.51
N SER A 137 -7.28 19.66 -9.81
CA SER A 137 -7.53 18.64 -10.82
C SER A 137 -8.33 17.52 -10.19
N ASP A 138 -9.34 17.03 -10.91
CA ASP A 138 -9.97 15.74 -10.63
C ASP A 138 -9.04 14.57 -11.00
N ALA A 139 -7.74 14.82 -11.18
CA ALA A 139 -6.75 13.81 -11.50
C ALA A 139 -6.79 12.69 -10.45
N GLU A 140 -7.16 11.52 -10.94
CA GLU A 140 -7.50 10.38 -10.12
C GLU A 140 -6.25 9.81 -9.45
N CYS A 141 -6.44 9.49 -8.19
CA CYS A 141 -5.42 9.00 -7.26
C CYS A 141 -4.75 7.67 -7.62
N ALA A 142 -5.30 6.94 -8.58
CA ALA A 142 -4.84 5.60 -8.96
C ALA A 142 -5.17 5.42 -10.45
N ASN A 143 -4.22 4.88 -11.22
CA ASN A 143 -4.20 4.77 -12.69
C ASN A 143 -3.68 5.96 -13.49
N ASP A 144 -2.63 6.67 -13.04
CA ASP A 144 -1.74 7.25 -14.05
C ASP A 144 -0.79 6.13 -14.56
N PRO A 145 -1.05 5.55 -15.76
CA PRO A 145 -0.16 4.53 -16.33
C PRO A 145 1.25 5.07 -16.60
N GLY A 146 1.46 6.39 -16.58
CA GLY A 146 2.76 7.04 -16.74
C GLY A 146 3.79 6.71 -15.66
N LEU A 147 3.35 6.21 -14.50
CA LEU A 147 4.25 5.68 -13.46
C LEU A 147 4.50 4.17 -13.58
N GLY A 148 3.80 3.46 -14.47
CA GLY A 148 4.08 2.06 -14.81
C GLY A 148 5.46 1.91 -15.45
N ARG A 149 6.09 0.74 -15.28
CA ARG A 149 7.47 0.26 -15.65
C ARG A 149 8.51 1.23 -16.24
N GLY A 150 8.17 2.11 -17.17
CA GLY A 150 9.01 3.20 -17.67
C GLY A 150 9.38 4.24 -16.60
N GLY A 151 8.51 4.50 -15.62
CA GLY A 151 8.77 5.43 -14.51
C GLY A 151 9.70 4.90 -13.41
N ARG A 152 9.83 3.57 -13.27
CA ARG A 152 10.64 2.92 -12.21
C ARG A 152 12.13 3.30 -12.26
N TRP A 153 12.65 3.64 -13.44
CA TRP A 153 14.05 4.07 -13.60
C TRP A 153 14.34 5.44 -12.98
N LEU A 154 13.36 6.36 -12.96
CA LEU A 154 13.57 7.72 -12.47
C LEU A 154 13.59 7.80 -10.94
N VAL A 155 12.76 7.01 -10.25
CA VAL A 155 12.72 6.99 -8.78
C VAL A 155 13.97 6.33 -8.19
N GLY A 156 14.45 5.24 -8.79
CA GLY A 156 15.71 4.61 -8.38
C GLY A 156 16.92 5.54 -8.55
N LEU A 157 16.96 6.31 -9.63
CA LEU A 157 18.01 7.32 -9.85
C LEU A 157 17.96 8.46 -8.83
N LEU A 158 16.78 8.91 -8.42
CA LEU A 158 16.63 9.98 -7.43
C LEU A 158 17.04 9.53 -6.03
N ALA A 159 16.68 8.31 -5.62
CA ALA A 159 17.07 7.75 -4.32
C ALA A 159 18.60 7.52 -4.22
N LEU A 160 19.22 7.02 -5.29
CA LEU A 160 20.68 6.88 -5.39
C LEU A 160 21.40 8.24 -5.34
N ALA A 161 20.85 9.26 -6.00
CA ALA A 161 21.41 10.60 -5.98
C ALA A 161 21.37 11.22 -4.57
N LEU A 162 20.27 11.06 -3.83
CA LEU A 162 20.15 11.57 -2.46
C LEU A 162 21.10 10.84 -1.49
N ALA A 163 21.25 9.52 -1.62
CA ALA A 163 22.20 8.75 -0.83
C ALA A 163 23.66 9.17 -1.09
N ALA A 164 24.02 9.43 -2.35
CA ALA A 164 25.36 9.90 -2.72
C ALA A 164 25.67 11.29 -2.14
N VAL A 165 24.70 12.21 -2.15
CA VAL A 165 24.87 13.55 -1.56
C VAL A 165 25.04 13.46 -0.04
N ALA A 166 24.25 12.63 0.65
CA ALA A 166 24.37 12.42 2.09
C ALA A 166 25.73 11.81 2.48
N LEU A 167 26.23 10.82 1.72
CA LEU A 167 27.53 10.21 1.96
C LEU A 167 28.69 11.21 1.75
N THR A 168 28.56 12.10 0.76
CA THR A 168 29.57 13.13 0.48
C THR A 168 29.63 14.19 1.58
N LEU A 169 28.50 14.49 2.22
CA LEU A 169 28.43 15.42 3.36
C LEU A 169 29.00 14.82 4.66
N LEU A 170 28.98 13.50 4.82
CA LEU A 170 29.54 12.79 5.98
C LEU A 170 31.06 12.60 5.92
N LEU A 171 31.66 12.73 4.73
CA LEU A 171 33.11 12.55 4.49
C LEU A 171 33.91 13.87 4.46
N ARG A 172 33.28 15.00 4.76
CA ARG A 172 33.93 16.31 4.92
C ARG A 172 33.92 16.74 6.37
#